data_AF-A0A531LKP0-F1
#
_entry.id   AF-A0A531LKP0-F1
#
_cell.length_a   1.000
_cell.length_b   1.000
_cell.length_c   1.000
_cell.angle_alpha   90.00
_cell.angle_beta   90.00
_cell.angle_gamma   90.00
#
_symmetry.space_group_name_H-M   'P 1'
#
loop_
_entity.id
_entity.type
_entity.pdbx_description
1 polymer ?
#
loop_
_entity_poly.entity_id
_entity_poly.type
_entity_poly.pdbx_seq_one_letter_code
_entity_poly.pdbx_strand_id
1 'polypeptide(L)'
;LADRSKDDLRELQMIYQMADVAMNPRQKVGTIIGRPLEFYFGMRGREREVRVSELLDEIEMGKGFIDRYPAELSGGQKQRVCIA
;
A
#
# COMPACT_ATOMS: atom_id res chain seq x y z
N LEU A 1 -11.02 -10.70 -18.96
CA LEU A 1 -10.05 -10.08 -18.02
C LEU A 1 -9.10 -9.12 -18.73
N ALA A 2 -8.61 -9.47 -19.93
CA ALA A 2 -7.69 -8.62 -20.69
C ALA A 2 -8.28 -7.27 -21.15
N ASP A 3 -9.59 -7.17 -21.34
CA ASP A 3 -10.24 -5.97 -21.89
C ASP A 3 -10.72 -4.94 -20.85
N ARG A 4 -10.39 -5.13 -19.56
CA ARG A 4 -10.79 -4.19 -18.50
C ARG A 4 -9.94 -2.93 -18.53
N SER A 5 -10.58 -1.78 -18.34
CA SER A 5 -9.87 -0.51 -18.21
C SER A 5 -9.05 -0.45 -16.91
N LYS A 6 -8.07 0.46 -16.83
CA LYS A 6 -7.33 0.69 -15.58
C LYS A 6 -8.26 1.14 -14.43
N ASP A 7 -9.30 1.88 -14.76
CA ASP A 7 -10.29 2.34 -13.77
C ASP A 7 -11.16 1.17 -13.27
N ASP A 8 -11.58 0.26 -14.15
CA ASP A 8 -12.32 -0.96 -13.76
C ASP A 8 -11.49 -1.83 -12.81
N LEU A 9 -10.18 -1.91 -13.06
CA LEU A 9 -9.25 -2.63 -12.19
C LEU A 9 -9.08 -1.90 -10.86
N ARG A 10 -8.97 -0.57 -10.87
CA ARG A 10 -8.84 0.26 -9.66
C ARG A 10 -10.04 0.13 -8.72
N GLU A 11 -11.26 0.10 -9.27
CA GLU A 11 -12.48 -0.03 -8.47
C GLU A 11 -12.62 -1.40 -7.76
N LEU A 12 -11.93 -2.43 -8.26
CA LEU A 12 -12.01 -3.79 -7.74
C LEU A 12 -10.61 -4.35 -7.47
N GLN A 13 -10.11 -4.12 -6.25
CA GLN A 13 -8.85 -4.69 -5.76
C GLN A 13 -9.11 -5.87 -4.84
N MET A 14 -8.30 -6.92 -4.98
CA MET A 14 -8.42 -8.14 -4.18
C MET A 14 -7.47 -8.07 -2.98
N ILE A 15 -8.00 -8.32 -1.77
CA ILE A 15 -7.22 -8.44 -0.55
C ILE A 15 -7.07 -9.91 -0.21
N TYR A 16 -5.83 -10.40 -0.17
CA TYR A 16 -5.53 -11.79 0.19
C TYR A 16 -5.67 -12.02 1.69
N GLN A 17 -6.19 -13.18 2.09
CA GLN A 17 -6.38 -13.51 3.52
C GLN A 17 -5.07 -13.59 4.31
N MET A 18 -3.97 -13.95 3.64
CA MET A 18 -2.64 -14.05 4.25
C MET A 18 -1.82 -12.81 3.88
N ALA A 19 -1.79 -11.82 4.77
CA ALA A 19 -1.05 -10.56 4.55
C ALA A 19 0.46 -10.78 4.30
N ASP A 20 1.05 -11.84 4.87
CA ASP A 20 2.45 -12.19 4.70
C ASP A 20 2.87 -12.52 3.25
N VAL A 21 1.95 -13.06 2.45
CA VAL A 21 2.20 -13.38 1.03
C VAL A 21 1.74 -12.26 0.09
N ALA A 22 0.92 -11.33 0.56
CA ALA A 22 0.41 -10.23 -0.24
C ALA A 22 1.46 -9.12 -0.45
N MET A 23 2.40 -8.96 0.49
CA MET A 23 3.41 -7.91 0.46
C MET A 23 4.74 -8.40 -0.10
N ASN A 24 5.43 -7.54 -0.85
CA ASN A 24 6.79 -7.82 -1.28
C ASN A 24 7.77 -7.57 -0.11
N PRO A 25 8.44 -8.60 0.43
CA PRO A 25 9.31 -8.45 1.62
C PRO A 25 10.56 -7.61 1.35
N ARG A 26 10.90 -7.35 0.08
CA ARG A 26 12.05 -6.54 -0.33
C ARG A 26 11.72 -5.06 -0.49
N GLN A 27 10.46 -4.68 -0.28
CA GLN A 27 10.00 -3.30 -0.45
C GLN A 27 9.60 -2.72 0.91
N LYS A 28 9.86 -1.43 1.08
CA LYS A 28 9.39 -0.69 2.25
C LYS A 28 7.87 -0.52 2.20
N VAL A 29 7.24 -0.37 3.35
CA VAL A 29 5.79 -0.11 3.48
C VAL A 29 5.36 1.09 2.64
N GLY A 30 6.10 2.21 2.69
CA GLY A 30 5.79 3.38 1.89
C GLY A 30 5.86 3.13 0.38
N THR A 31 6.75 2.23 -0.07
CA THR A 31 6.81 1.82 -1.47
C THR A 31 5.63 0.93 -1.86
N ILE A 32 5.21 0.03 -0.97
CA ILE A 32 4.07 -0.86 -1.20
C ILE A 32 2.78 -0.02 -1.37
N ILE A 33 2.47 0.85 -0.41
CA ILE A 33 1.28 1.72 -0.43
C ILE A 33 1.37 2.76 -1.56
N GLY A 34 2.56 3.30 -1.81
CA GLY A 34 2.75 4.34 -2.83
C GLY A 34 2.67 3.84 -4.28
N ARG A 35 2.81 2.53 -4.53
CA ARG A 35 2.85 1.98 -5.90
C ARG A 35 1.48 2.05 -6.60
N PRO A 36 0.36 1.68 -5.96
CA PRO A 36 -0.97 1.94 -6.52
C PRO A 36 -1.22 3.43 -6.81
N LEU A 37 -0.74 4.34 -5.96
CA LEU A 37 -0.87 5.78 -6.16
C LEU A 37 -0.16 6.25 -7.44
N GLU A 38 1.07 5.80 -7.66
CA GLU A 38 1.81 6.08 -8.89
C GLU A 38 1.12 5.49 -10.12
N PHE A 39 0.64 4.25 -10.02
CA PHE A 39 0.14 3.49 -11.17
C PHE A 39 -1.24 3.95 -11.64
N TYR A 40 -2.16 4.22 -10.71
CA TYR A 40 -3.55 4.56 -11.01
C TYR A 40 -3.83 6.07 -11.00
N PHE A 41 -3.09 6.85 -10.20
CA PHE A 41 -3.33 8.28 -10.03
C PHE A 41 -2.19 9.16 -10.57
N GLY A 42 -1.06 8.57 -10.95
CA GLY A 42 0.08 9.32 -11.49
C GLY A 42 0.82 10.18 -10.45
N MET A 43 0.50 10.04 -9.17
CA MET A 43 1.09 10.82 -8.07
C MET A 43 2.59 10.52 -7.95
N ARG A 44 3.42 11.56 -7.75
CA ARG A 44 4.89 11.41 -7.66
C ARG A 44 5.51 12.35 -6.63
N GLY A 45 6.74 12.01 -6.22
CA GLY A 45 7.55 12.84 -5.31
C GLY A 45 6.80 13.20 -4.02
N ARG A 46 6.77 14.49 -3.69
CA ARG A 46 6.18 14.99 -2.44
C ARG A 46 4.67 14.74 -2.34
N GLU A 47 3.92 14.83 -3.44
CA GLU A 47 2.48 14.56 -3.43
C GLU A 47 2.20 13.12 -3.00
N ARG A 48 2.94 12.17 -3.58
CA ARG A 48 2.88 10.76 -3.21
C ARG A 48 3.26 10.54 -1.75
N GLU A 49 4.36 11.14 -1.28
CA GLU A 49 4.82 10.99 0.10
C GLU A 49 3.78 11.48 1.11
N VAL A 50 3.16 12.63 0.85
CA VAL A 50 2.07 13.17 1.69
C VAL A 50 0.90 12.20 1.70
N ARG A 51 0.45 11.73 0.53
CA ARG A 51 -0.70 10.82 0.45
C ARG A 51 -0.43 9.47 1.13
N VAL A 52 0.79 8.94 1.01
CA VAL A 52 1.19 7.72 1.73
C VAL A 52 1.16 7.96 3.26
N SER A 53 1.62 9.12 3.73
CA SER A 53 1.54 9.45 5.16
C SER A 53 0.10 9.54 5.65
N GLU A 54 -0.80 10.12 4.87
CA GLU A 54 -2.23 10.20 5.20
C GLU A 54 -2.85 8.81 5.30
N LEU A 55 -2.60 7.93 4.32
CA LEU A 55 -3.10 6.54 4.34
C LEU A 55 -2.58 5.75 5.54
N LEU A 56 -1.30 5.96 5.90
CA LEU A 56 -0.72 5.35 7.09
C LEU A 56 -1.42 5.85 8.37
N ASP A 57 -1.70 7.14 8.47
CA ASP A 57 -2.43 7.71 9.62
C ASP A 57 -3.89 7.19 9.66
N GLU A 58 -4.57 7.04 8.52
CA GLU A 58 -5.92 6.47 8.40
C GLU A 58 -6.02 5.03 8.92
N ILE A 59 -4.95 4.24 8.78
CA ILE A 59 -4.86 2.87 9.30
C ILE A 59 -4.19 2.78 10.69
N GLU A 60 -4.11 3.90 11.40
CA GLU A 60 -3.50 4.00 12.74
C GLU A 60 -2.05 3.50 12.79
N MET A 61 -1.30 3.72 11.70
CA MET A 61 0.12 3.45 11.60
C MET A 61 0.88 4.77 11.51
N GLY A 62 1.56 5.16 12.59
CA GLY A 62 2.24 6.45 12.62
C GLY A 62 3.37 6.59 11.58
N LYS A 63 3.86 7.83 11.44
CA LYS A 63 4.89 8.24 10.45
C LYS A 63 6.17 7.38 10.41
N GLY A 64 6.52 6.70 11.50
CA GLY A 64 7.70 5.85 11.59
C GLY A 64 7.60 4.49 10.86
N PHE A 65 6.47 4.19 10.22
CA PHE A 65 6.26 2.93 9.49
C PHE A 65 6.62 3.02 8.01
N ILE A 66 6.69 4.22 7.43
CA ILE A 66 6.91 4.41 5.99
C ILE A 66 8.21 3.76 5.50
N ASP A 67 9.25 3.79 6.33
CA ASP A 67 10.59 3.27 6.02
C ASP A 67 10.82 1.81 6.43
N ARG A 68 9.85 1.18 7.09
CA ARG A 68 9.97 -0.19 7.57
C ARG A 68 9.73 -1.20 6.46
N TYR A 69 10.30 -2.38 6.64
CA TYR A 69 10.01 -3.56 5.84
C TYR A 69 8.87 -4.38 6.46
N PRO A 70 8.13 -5.16 5.65
CA PRO A 70 7.09 -6.05 6.15
C PRO A 70 7.54 -6.97 7.29
N ALA A 71 8.81 -7.41 7.30
CA ALA A 71 9.36 -8.26 8.35
C ALA A 71 9.39 -7.59 9.74
N GLU A 72 9.34 -6.25 9.80
CA GLU A 72 9.37 -5.46 11.03
C GLU A 72 7.96 -5.16 11.59
N LEU A 73 6.92 -5.71 10.96
CA LEU A 73 5.52 -5.48 11.31
C LEU A 73 4.92 -6.70 12.04
N SER A 74 4.05 -6.42 13.01
CA SER A 74 3.17 -7.44 13.60
C SER A 74 2.13 -7.91 12.59
N GLY A 75 1.54 -9.09 12.79
CA GLY A 75 0.51 -9.63 11.89
C GLY A 75 -0.67 -8.67 11.67
N GLY A 76 -1.14 -8.00 12.72
CA GLY A 76 -2.21 -6.99 12.60
C GLY A 76 -1.78 -5.75 11.81
N GLN A 77 -0.53 -5.29 11.97
CA GLN A 77 0.01 -4.18 11.17
C GLN A 77 0.12 -4.56 9.70
N LYS A 78 0.54 -5.80 9.39
CA LYS A 78 0.59 -6.32 8.02
C LYS A 78 -0.78 -6.33 7.36
N GLN A 79 -1.83 -6.73 8.09
CA GLN A 79 -3.20 -6.69 7.59
C GLN A 79 -3.64 -5.26 7.26
N ARG A 80 -3.34 -4.30 8.13
CA ARG A 80 -3.66 -2.88 7.90
C ARG A 80 -2.96 -2.32 6.67
N VAL A 81 -1.67 -2.62 6.48
CA VAL A 81 -0.92 -2.23 5.27
C VAL A 81 -1.50 -2.86 4.00
N CYS A 82 -2.07 -4.06 4.06
CA CYS A 82 -2.71 -4.67 2.89
C CYS A 82 -4.05 -4.04 2.52
N ILE A 83 -4.67 -3.28 3.42
CA ILE A 83 -5.97 -2.60 3.20
C ILE A 83 -5.75 -1.18 2.66
N ALA A 84 -4.64 -0.53 3.02
CA ALA A 84 -4.25 0.81 2.57
C ALA A 84 -3.76 0.84 1.12
#